data_AF-A0A7S1AVE5-F1
#
_entry.id   AF-A0A7S1AVE5-F1
#
_cell.length_a   1.000
_cell.length_b   1.000
_cell.length_c   1.000
_cell.angle_alpha   90.00
_cell.angle_beta   90.00
_cell.angle_gamma   90.00
#
_symmetry.space_group_name_H-M   'P 1'
#
loop_
_entity.id
_entity.type
_entity.pdbx_description
1 polymer ?
#
loop_
_entity_poly.entity_id
_entity_poly.type
_entity_poly.pdbx_seq_one_letter_code
_entity_poly.pdbx_strand_id
1 'polypeptide(L)'
;MLSPTKLSVIVENHTTGSETLKFGGEWFATGGWAGDRALTIEDHAVLEFDSKGLVLGVSGYVYYHNADHTRHLVLSFSIAVTAEPRFTARASSALVDCQAVWGRSPGVSQPGTGLRKADGCAWETMEIEDGKVGLRCVVLPADGGIVQEELKRRVAKARCCPSTISEITAPSDGVAMLVERRVLLEIENRSDETFLFDGDWFECGRWMKPTETINARSRAE
;
A
#
# COMPACT_ATOMS: atom_id res chain seq x y z
N MET A 1 -13.41 11.29 -26.48
CA MET A 1 -12.59 10.09 -26.71
C MET A 1 -12.09 9.68 -25.33
N LEU A 2 -12.36 8.46 -24.87
CA LEU A 2 -11.90 8.03 -23.54
C LEU A 2 -10.39 7.78 -23.61
N SER A 3 -9.61 8.50 -22.80
CA SER A 3 -8.18 8.27 -22.63
C SER A 3 -7.95 7.11 -21.64
N PRO A 4 -6.90 6.31 -21.82
CA PRO A 4 -6.45 5.36 -20.79
C PRO A 4 -6.16 6.11 -19.50
N THR A 5 -6.54 5.53 -18.36
CA THR A 5 -6.22 6.15 -17.07
C THR A 5 -4.78 5.83 -16.67
N LYS A 6 -4.04 6.83 -16.19
CA LYS A 6 -2.68 6.72 -15.70
C LYS A 6 -2.57 7.30 -14.29
N LEU A 7 -1.84 6.60 -13.44
CA LEU A 7 -1.41 7.07 -12.12
C LEU A 7 0.12 7.15 -12.09
N SER A 8 0.66 8.29 -11.65
CA SER A 8 2.08 8.43 -11.34
C SER A 8 2.23 8.83 -9.88
N VAL A 9 3.11 8.14 -9.15
CA VAL A 9 3.45 8.46 -7.77
C VAL A 9 4.96 8.63 -7.66
N ILE A 10 5.41 9.85 -7.35
CA ILE A 10 6.80 10.11 -6.98
C ILE A 10 6.93 9.83 -5.48
N VAL A 11 7.84 8.95 -5.10
CA VAL A 11 8.10 8.57 -3.71
C VAL A 11 9.42 9.19 -3.25
N GLU A 12 9.34 10.19 -2.39
CA GLU A 12 10.48 10.80 -1.70
C GLU A 12 10.74 10.03 -0.40
N ASN A 13 11.82 9.25 -0.36
CA ASN A 13 12.16 8.40 0.78
C ASN A 13 13.13 9.10 1.75
N HIS A 14 12.60 9.65 2.85
CA HIS A 14 13.40 10.29 3.90
C HIS A 14 13.63 9.36 5.11
N THR A 15 13.64 8.04 4.92
CA THR A 15 14.10 7.11 5.96
C THR A 15 15.53 7.42 6.37
N THR A 16 15.83 7.24 7.66
CA THR A 16 17.17 7.46 8.21
C THR A 16 18.16 6.44 7.64
N GLY A 17 19.38 6.88 7.31
CA GLY A 17 20.48 5.98 6.96
C GLY A 17 20.43 5.39 5.55
N SER A 18 19.75 6.04 4.61
CA SER A 18 19.57 5.54 3.23
C SER A 18 18.88 4.17 3.18
N GLU A 19 17.94 3.94 4.08
CA GLU A 19 17.21 2.69 4.16
C GLU A 19 16.29 2.53 2.94
N THR A 20 16.71 1.65 2.03
CA THR A 20 15.97 1.29 0.82
C THR A 20 14.80 0.38 1.17
N LEU A 21 13.62 0.70 0.67
CA LEU A 21 12.47 -0.20 0.76
C LEU A 21 12.46 -1.13 -0.46
N LYS A 22 12.35 -2.43 -0.23
CA LYS A 22 12.28 -3.48 -1.25
C LYS A 22 10.84 -3.84 -1.52
N PHE A 23 10.54 -4.18 -2.77
CA PHE A 23 9.21 -4.60 -3.18
C PHE A 23 8.81 -5.90 -2.46
N GLY A 24 7.67 -5.86 -1.77
CA GLY A 24 7.11 -7.02 -1.07
C GLY A 24 5.96 -7.67 -1.82
N GLY A 25 5.16 -6.89 -2.55
CA GLY A 25 4.07 -7.44 -3.34
C GLY A 25 3.09 -6.39 -3.87
N GLU A 26 2.14 -6.87 -4.64
CA GLU A 26 1.14 -6.07 -5.33
C GLU A 26 -0.16 -6.85 -5.48
N TRP A 27 -1.25 -6.11 -5.59
CA TRP A 27 -2.51 -6.64 -6.06
C TRP A 27 -3.24 -5.57 -6.87
N PHE A 28 -3.81 -5.97 -8.00
CA PHE A 28 -4.58 -5.08 -8.89
C PHE A 28 -5.98 -5.65 -9.08
N ALA A 29 -6.99 -4.86 -8.74
CA ALA A 29 -8.37 -5.11 -9.16
C ALA A 29 -8.52 -4.87 -10.67
N THR A 30 -7.91 -3.79 -11.17
CA THR A 30 -7.89 -3.41 -12.59
C THR A 30 -6.58 -2.70 -12.94
N GLY A 31 -6.15 -2.81 -14.20
CA GLY A 31 -4.91 -2.19 -14.68
C GLY A 31 -3.65 -2.91 -14.20
N GLY A 32 -2.56 -2.17 -14.02
CA GLY A 32 -1.29 -2.68 -13.52
C GLY A 32 -0.17 -1.66 -13.63
N TRP A 33 1.07 -2.14 -13.55
CA TRP A 33 2.25 -1.34 -13.88
C TRP A 33 2.25 -0.94 -15.36
N ALA A 34 2.57 0.33 -15.63
CA ALA A 34 2.71 0.86 -16.98
C ALA A 34 4.02 0.42 -17.67
N GLY A 35 4.99 -0.06 -16.89
CA GLY A 35 6.29 -0.53 -17.35
C GLY A 35 6.91 -1.50 -16.35
N ASP A 36 8.23 -1.43 -16.22
CA ASP A 36 8.95 -2.25 -15.24
C ASP A 36 8.56 -1.89 -13.82
N ARG A 37 8.44 -2.91 -12.97
CA ARG A 37 8.20 -2.72 -11.54
C ARG A 37 9.39 -2.00 -10.91
N ALA A 38 9.12 -0.98 -10.11
CA ALA A 38 10.14 -0.46 -9.20
C ALA A 38 10.36 -1.48 -8.07
N LEU A 39 11.45 -2.24 -8.15
CA LEU A 39 11.81 -3.27 -7.16
C LEU A 39 12.34 -2.68 -5.86
N THR A 40 12.83 -1.44 -5.91
CA THR A 40 13.37 -0.71 -4.77
C THR A 40 12.86 0.73 -4.78
N ILE A 41 12.66 1.27 -3.58
CA ILE A 41 12.39 2.69 -3.34
C ILE A 41 13.65 3.29 -2.73
N GLU A 42 14.44 3.89 -3.59
CA GLU A 42 15.55 4.78 -3.22
C GLU A 42 15.02 6.21 -3.03
N ASP A 43 15.91 7.20 -3.08
CA ASP A 43 15.52 8.60 -3.05
C ASP A 43 14.86 9.00 -4.40
N HIS A 44 13.62 9.52 -4.36
CA HIS A 44 12.83 9.95 -5.52
C HIS A 44 12.43 8.85 -6.53
N ALA A 45 12.01 7.68 -6.06
CA ALA A 45 11.50 6.63 -6.95
C ALA A 45 10.19 7.05 -7.65
N VAL A 46 10.00 6.66 -8.91
CA VAL A 46 8.77 6.94 -9.68
C VAL A 46 8.01 5.65 -9.92
N LEU A 47 6.75 5.60 -9.49
CA LEU A 47 5.85 4.48 -9.69
C LEU A 47 4.80 4.87 -10.74
N GLU A 48 4.71 4.11 -11.83
CA GLU A 48 3.76 4.36 -12.90
C GLU A 48 2.80 3.18 -13.10
N PHE A 49 1.51 3.49 -13.07
CA PHE A 49 0.44 2.52 -13.25
C PHE A 49 -0.49 2.99 -14.37
N ASP A 50 -1.02 2.04 -15.14
CA ASP A 50 -1.96 2.33 -16.21
C ASP A 50 -3.12 1.33 -16.27
N SER A 51 -4.17 1.76 -16.96
CA SER A 51 -5.25 0.86 -17.36
C SER A 51 -4.84 0.09 -18.61
N LYS A 52 -4.90 -1.24 -18.55
CA LYS A 52 -4.74 -2.10 -19.74
C LYS A 52 -5.93 -2.06 -20.70
N GLY A 53 -6.99 -1.29 -20.38
CA GLY A 53 -8.19 -1.14 -21.20
C GLY A 53 -8.91 0.18 -20.95
N LEU A 54 -9.65 0.67 -21.94
CA LEU A 54 -10.19 2.05 -21.99
C LEU A 54 -11.31 2.36 -20.99
N VAL A 55 -11.85 1.36 -20.28
CA VAL A 55 -13.12 1.51 -19.53
C VAL A 55 -12.97 1.22 -18.03
N LEU A 56 -11.93 0.48 -17.61
CA LEU A 56 -11.86 -0.12 -16.27
C LEU A 56 -10.98 0.63 -15.26
N GLY A 57 -10.25 1.66 -15.70
CA GLY A 57 -9.36 2.41 -14.82
C GLY A 57 -8.13 1.62 -14.38
N VAL A 58 -7.45 2.12 -13.34
CA VAL A 58 -6.37 1.41 -12.64
C VAL A 58 -6.60 1.45 -11.13
N SER A 59 -6.64 0.28 -10.48
CA SER A 59 -7.01 0.16 -9.07
C SER A 59 -6.31 -1.02 -8.43
N GLY A 60 -5.76 -0.80 -7.24
CA GLY A 60 -5.03 -1.81 -6.51
C GLY A 60 -4.21 -1.23 -5.36
N TYR A 61 -3.22 -2.00 -4.93
CA TYR A 61 -2.21 -1.53 -4.01
C TYR A 61 -0.86 -2.20 -4.32
N VAL A 62 0.19 -1.56 -3.84
CA VAL A 62 1.55 -2.11 -3.82
C VAL A 62 2.13 -1.91 -2.43
N TYR A 63 3.01 -2.80 -2.00
CA TYR A 63 3.72 -2.63 -0.75
C TYR A 63 5.20 -2.96 -0.85
N TYR A 64 5.95 -2.30 0.02
CA TYR A 64 7.38 -2.38 0.15
C TYR A 64 7.75 -2.55 1.61
N HIS A 65 8.92 -3.11 1.88
CA HIS A 65 9.44 -3.27 3.24
C HIS A 65 10.95 -3.01 3.30
N ASN A 66 11.46 -2.58 4.44
CA ASN A 66 12.89 -2.55 4.67
C ASN A 66 13.46 -3.96 4.87
N ALA A 67 14.79 -4.07 4.93
CA ALA A 67 15.48 -5.36 4.95
C ALA A 67 15.16 -6.23 6.18
N ASP A 68 14.84 -5.61 7.32
CA ASP A 68 14.53 -6.30 8.57
C ASP A 68 13.03 -6.40 8.85
N HIS A 69 12.17 -5.97 7.91
CA HIS A 69 10.71 -5.96 8.03
C HIS A 69 10.19 -5.16 9.23
N THR A 70 10.97 -4.22 9.75
CA THR A 70 10.51 -3.31 10.82
C THR A 70 9.74 -2.11 10.26
N ARG A 71 9.67 -1.98 8.93
CA ARG A 71 9.00 -0.89 8.25
C ARG A 71 8.38 -1.34 6.94
N HIS A 72 7.10 -1.02 6.77
CA HIS A 72 6.32 -1.33 5.57
C HIS A 72 5.70 -0.07 4.99
N LEU A 73 5.90 0.16 3.69
CA LEU A 73 5.21 1.18 2.92
C LEU A 73 4.12 0.54 2.06
N VAL A 74 2.88 0.96 2.24
CA VAL A 74 1.73 0.53 1.44
C VAL A 74 1.18 1.75 0.70
N LEU A 75 0.93 1.61 -0.60
CA LEU A 75 0.22 2.60 -1.42
C LEU A 75 -1.03 1.94 -1.98
N SER A 76 -2.20 2.51 -1.72
CA SER A 76 -3.48 2.02 -2.24
C SER A 76 -4.16 3.09 -3.07
N PHE A 77 -4.71 2.69 -4.22
CA PHE A 77 -5.27 3.62 -5.19
C PHE A 77 -6.44 3.01 -5.97
N SER A 78 -7.29 3.90 -6.48
CA SER A 78 -8.36 3.57 -7.41
C SER A 78 -8.64 4.78 -8.29
N ILE A 79 -8.16 4.75 -9.52
CA ILE A 79 -8.36 5.78 -10.55
C ILE A 79 -9.31 5.20 -11.60
N ALA A 80 -10.61 5.39 -11.38
CA ALA A 80 -11.65 4.92 -12.30
C ALA A 80 -11.94 5.99 -13.36
N VAL A 81 -12.44 5.56 -14.53
CA VAL A 81 -12.80 6.47 -15.63
C VAL A 81 -13.98 7.40 -15.25
N THR A 82 -14.92 6.91 -14.45
CA THR A 82 -16.20 7.58 -14.17
C THR A 82 -16.41 7.91 -12.69
N ALA A 83 -15.45 7.60 -11.82
CA ALA A 83 -15.54 7.88 -10.39
C ALA A 83 -14.37 8.78 -9.95
N GLU A 84 -14.56 9.44 -8.80
CA GLU A 84 -13.52 10.27 -8.21
C GLU A 84 -12.25 9.42 -7.94
N PRO A 85 -11.06 9.90 -8.31
CA PRO A 85 -9.82 9.21 -8.02
C PRO A 85 -9.60 9.10 -6.52
N ARG A 86 -9.13 7.95 -6.05
CA ARG A 86 -8.89 7.65 -4.63
C ARG A 86 -7.44 7.24 -4.40
N PHE A 87 -6.86 7.70 -3.29
CA PHE A 87 -5.48 7.37 -2.93
C PHE A 87 -5.26 7.46 -1.42
N THR A 88 -4.48 6.54 -0.88
CA THR A 88 -3.91 6.61 0.47
C THR A 88 -2.58 5.88 0.54
N ALA A 89 -1.77 6.23 1.52
CA ALA A 89 -0.53 5.52 1.81
C ALA A 89 -0.38 5.30 3.33
N ARG A 90 0.45 4.32 3.70
CA ARG A 90 0.88 4.02 5.08
C ARG A 90 2.35 3.65 5.07
N ALA A 91 3.12 4.14 6.02
CA ALA A 91 4.49 3.75 6.26
C ALA A 91 4.68 3.38 7.75
N SER A 92 4.25 2.19 8.13
CA SER A 92 4.11 1.72 9.52
C SER A 92 5.13 0.64 9.87
N SER A 93 5.26 0.33 11.15
CA SER A 93 6.15 -0.72 11.64
C SER A 93 5.60 -2.14 11.47
N ALA A 94 4.29 -2.27 11.28
CA ALA A 94 3.63 -3.53 10.94
C ALA A 94 2.97 -3.39 9.56
N LEU A 95 2.89 -4.49 8.81
CA LEU A 95 2.13 -4.54 7.57
C LEU A 95 0.64 -4.35 7.90
N VAL A 96 0.03 -3.33 7.32
CA VAL A 96 -1.40 -3.05 7.46
C VAL A 96 -2.22 -3.98 6.56
N ASP A 97 -3.49 -4.20 6.90
CA ASP A 97 -4.44 -4.85 6.01
C ASP A 97 -4.64 -4.00 4.74
N CYS A 98 -3.89 -4.35 3.70
CA CYS A 98 -3.85 -3.63 2.42
C CYS A 98 -5.23 -3.55 1.75
N GLN A 99 -6.08 -4.58 1.92
CA GLN A 99 -7.41 -4.61 1.33
C GLN A 99 -8.36 -3.66 2.07
N ALA A 100 -8.33 -3.66 3.40
CA ALA A 100 -9.11 -2.74 4.22
C ALA A 100 -8.67 -1.28 4.00
N VAL A 101 -7.37 -1.04 3.82
CA VAL A 101 -6.84 0.29 3.46
C VAL A 101 -7.33 0.70 2.07
N TRP A 102 -7.22 -0.19 1.07
CA TRP A 102 -7.71 0.05 -0.29
C TRP A 102 -9.20 0.40 -0.32
N GLY A 103 -10.06 -0.42 0.31
CA GLY A 103 -11.51 -0.20 0.35
C GLY A 103 -11.93 1.13 1.00
N ARG A 104 -11.09 1.66 1.90
CA ARG A 104 -11.33 2.91 2.65
C ARG A 104 -10.56 4.12 2.09
N SER A 105 -9.81 3.98 1.00
CA SER A 105 -9.02 5.08 0.41
C SER A 105 -9.90 6.33 0.21
N PRO A 106 -9.55 7.52 0.70
CA PRO A 106 -10.36 8.72 0.46
C PRO A 106 -10.17 9.23 -0.98
N GLY A 107 -11.04 10.15 -1.39
CA GLY A 107 -10.86 10.92 -2.63
C GLY A 107 -9.55 11.73 -2.62
N VAL A 108 -8.91 11.78 -3.79
CA VAL A 108 -7.70 12.58 -4.02
C VAL A 108 -8.07 14.06 -3.97
N SER A 109 -7.23 14.87 -3.31
CA SER A 109 -7.50 16.32 -3.23
C SER A 109 -7.08 17.04 -4.50
N GLN A 110 -7.67 18.20 -4.75
CA GLN A 110 -7.24 19.05 -5.85
C GLN A 110 -5.78 19.50 -5.65
N PRO A 111 -5.01 19.67 -6.74
CA PRO A 111 -3.67 20.25 -6.68
C PRO A 111 -3.65 21.58 -5.90
N GLY A 112 -2.60 21.80 -5.11
CA GLY A 112 -2.44 23.02 -4.29
C GLY A 112 -3.20 23.02 -2.95
N THR A 113 -4.00 22.00 -2.63
CA THR A 113 -4.71 21.88 -1.33
C THR A 113 -3.78 21.60 -0.14
N GLY A 114 -2.49 21.32 -0.41
CA GLY A 114 -1.49 20.97 0.59
C GLY A 114 -1.43 19.47 0.88
N LEU A 115 -0.58 19.10 1.85
CA LEU A 115 -0.33 17.70 2.21
C LEU A 115 -1.50 17.07 2.96
N ARG A 116 -1.73 15.79 2.65
CA ARG A 116 -2.39 14.83 3.53
C ARG A 116 -1.34 13.99 4.24
N LYS A 117 -1.66 13.46 5.41
CA LYS A 117 -0.77 12.55 6.15
C LYS A 117 -1.52 11.38 6.75
N ALA A 118 -0.83 10.26 6.84
CA ALA A 118 -1.19 9.06 7.60
C ALA A 118 0.09 8.46 8.18
N ASP A 119 0.00 7.31 8.86
CA ASP A 119 1.10 6.70 9.60
C ASP A 119 2.43 6.72 8.83
N GLY A 120 3.42 7.45 9.35
CA GLY A 120 4.77 7.56 8.79
C GLY A 120 4.90 8.13 7.37
N CYS A 121 3.84 8.65 6.75
CA CYS A 121 3.91 9.23 5.41
C CYS A 121 2.99 10.44 5.20
N ALA A 122 3.33 11.25 4.21
CA ALA A 122 2.51 12.37 3.75
C ALA A 122 2.47 12.39 2.23
N TRP A 123 1.42 12.94 1.63
CA TRP A 123 1.35 13.07 0.18
C TRP A 123 0.55 14.29 -0.25
N GLU A 124 0.80 14.75 -1.46
CA GLU A 124 0.00 15.77 -2.13
C GLU A 124 -0.27 15.39 -3.58
N THR A 125 -1.31 16.02 -4.11
CA THR A 125 -1.65 15.94 -5.52
C THR A 125 -0.90 17.01 -6.29
N MET A 126 -0.19 16.58 -7.33
CA MET A 126 0.55 17.44 -8.23
C MET A 126 -0.28 17.80 -9.45
N GLU A 127 -1.01 16.83 -10.01
CA GLU A 127 -1.83 17.01 -11.22
C GLU A 127 -3.07 16.10 -11.17
N ILE A 128 -4.17 16.62 -11.72
CA ILE A 128 -5.37 15.85 -12.09
C ILE A 128 -5.79 16.39 -13.46
N GLU A 129 -5.60 15.58 -14.49
CA GLU A 129 -5.99 15.86 -15.88
C GLU A 129 -6.80 14.68 -16.41
N ASP A 130 -7.52 14.81 -17.52
CA ASP A 130 -8.44 13.79 -18.03
C ASP A 130 -7.80 12.38 -18.14
N GLY A 131 -8.08 11.55 -17.14
CA GLY A 131 -7.52 10.20 -17.00
C GLY A 131 -6.13 10.12 -16.35
N LYS A 132 -5.46 11.23 -16.03
CA LYS A 132 -4.11 11.24 -15.44
C LYS A 132 -4.13 11.82 -14.03
N VAL A 133 -3.58 11.09 -13.06
CA VAL A 133 -3.39 11.56 -11.68
C VAL A 133 -1.91 11.45 -11.32
N GLY A 134 -1.34 12.55 -10.86
CA GLY A 134 0.05 12.60 -10.40
C GLY A 134 0.11 13.00 -8.93
N LEU A 135 0.81 12.19 -8.14
CA LEU A 135 0.95 12.36 -6.70
C LEU A 135 2.43 12.41 -6.32
N ARG A 136 2.70 13.11 -5.23
CA ARG A 136 3.98 13.06 -4.53
C ARG A 136 3.76 12.50 -3.14
N CYS A 137 4.36 11.36 -2.85
CA CYS A 137 4.32 10.67 -1.57
C CYS A 137 5.69 10.79 -0.89
N VAL A 138 5.68 11.17 0.38
CA VAL A 138 6.84 11.43 1.22
C VAL A 138 6.83 10.43 2.35
N VAL A 139 7.85 9.58 2.43
CA VAL A 139 8.05 8.63 3.53
C VAL A 139 8.86 9.32 4.61
N LEU A 140 8.30 9.47 5.81
CA LEU A 140 8.90 10.24 6.91
C LEU A 140 9.79 9.35 7.77
N PRO A 141 10.91 9.81 8.35
CA PRO A 141 11.71 8.98 9.25
C PRO A 141 10.92 8.58 10.50
N ALA A 142 11.05 7.31 10.93
CA ALA A 142 10.29 6.76 12.06
C ALA A 142 10.57 7.48 13.38
N ASP A 143 11.83 7.87 13.59
CA ASP A 143 12.30 8.48 14.84
C ASP A 143 12.24 10.02 14.83
N GLY A 144 11.54 10.62 13.87
CA GLY A 144 11.54 12.07 13.69
C GLY A 144 12.92 12.62 13.30
N GLY A 145 13.70 11.80 12.57
CA GLY A 145 15.03 12.13 12.06
C GLY A 145 15.10 13.43 11.25
N ILE A 146 16.29 13.77 10.76
CA ILE A 146 16.56 15.06 10.12
C ILE A 146 15.81 15.15 8.78
N VAL A 147 14.63 15.77 8.83
CA VAL A 147 13.88 16.22 7.65
C VAL A 147 14.15 17.72 7.43
N GLN A 148 14.16 18.18 6.19
CA GLN A 148 14.25 19.61 5.89
C GLN A 148 13.15 20.40 6.63
N GLU A 149 13.51 21.55 7.21
CA GLU A 149 12.59 22.36 8.03
C GLU A 149 11.32 22.77 7.29
N GLU A 150 11.41 23.02 5.99
CA GLU A 150 10.23 23.33 5.17
C GLU A 150 9.26 22.15 5.10
N LEU A 151 9.77 20.93 4.85
CA LEU A 151 8.92 19.74 4.83
C LEU A 151 8.30 19.47 6.20
N LYS A 152 9.04 19.65 7.31
CA LYS A 152 8.48 19.57 8.66
C LYS A 152 7.30 20.53 8.86
N ARG A 153 7.46 21.79 8.44
CA ARG A 153 6.38 22.81 8.52
C ARG A 153 5.16 22.42 7.70
N ARG A 154 5.36 21.87 6.50
CA ARG A 154 4.28 21.41 5.63
C ARG A 154 3.55 20.20 6.23
N VAL A 155 4.28 19.23 6.78
CA VAL A 155 3.71 18.05 7.47
C VAL A 155 2.97 18.43 8.76
N ALA A 156 3.46 19.43 9.50
CA ALA A 156 2.78 19.94 10.68
C ALA A 156 1.38 20.52 10.35
N LYS A 157 1.25 21.15 9.17
CA LYS A 157 -0.03 21.69 8.65
C LYS A 157 -0.84 20.66 7.86
N ALA A 158 -0.31 19.46 7.62
CA ALA A 158 -0.96 18.45 6.80
C ALA A 158 -2.24 17.94 7.45
N ARG A 159 -3.26 17.69 6.63
CA ARG A 159 -4.55 17.15 7.08
C ARG A 159 -4.45 15.65 7.29
N CYS A 160 -4.96 15.15 8.41
CA CYS A 160 -5.01 13.71 8.64
C CYS A 160 -5.91 13.01 7.60
N CYS A 161 -5.49 11.83 7.16
CA CYS A 161 -6.24 11.01 6.23
C CYS A 161 -7.51 10.47 6.92
N PRO A 162 -8.71 10.61 6.32
CA PRO A 162 -9.94 10.08 6.92
C PRO A 162 -9.92 8.57 7.13
N SER A 163 -9.19 7.82 6.28
CA SER A 163 -9.09 6.37 6.43
C SER A 163 -8.37 5.94 7.71
N THR A 164 -7.52 6.80 8.28
CA THR A 164 -6.89 6.59 9.60
C THR A 164 -7.90 6.69 10.75
N ILE A 165 -9.00 7.44 10.57
CA ILE A 165 -10.02 7.63 11.62
C ILE A 165 -10.95 6.39 11.68
N SER A 166 -11.25 5.79 10.53
CA SER A 166 -12.12 4.60 10.43
C SER A 166 -11.46 3.30 10.86
N GLU A 167 -10.15 3.29 11.15
CA GLU A 167 -9.42 2.14 11.71
C GLU A 167 -9.72 1.95 13.21
N ILE A 168 -10.27 2.97 13.90
CA ILE A 168 -10.53 2.97 15.34
C ILE A 168 -11.97 2.50 15.69
N THR A 169 -12.91 2.52 14.74
CA THR A 169 -14.36 2.40 15.05
C THR A 169 -15.17 1.44 14.16
N ALA A 170 -14.59 0.46 13.48
CA ALA A 170 -15.39 -0.48 12.69
C ALA A 170 -16.11 -1.52 13.59
N PRO A 171 -17.46 -1.59 13.62
CA PRO A 171 -18.18 -2.72 14.17
C PRO A 171 -18.24 -3.83 13.10
N SER A 172 -17.88 -5.06 13.48
CA SER A 172 -18.31 -6.23 12.74
C SER A 172 -19.81 -6.43 12.99
N ASP A 173 -20.64 -6.46 11.95
CA ASP A 173 -21.68 -7.48 11.79
C ASP A 173 -22.69 -7.09 10.71
N GLY A 174 -22.92 -8.01 9.79
CA GLY A 174 -24.02 -8.00 8.83
C GLY A 174 -24.33 -9.45 8.45
N VAL A 175 -25.32 -10.02 9.13
CA VAL A 175 -25.70 -11.44 9.04
C VAL A 175 -26.57 -11.68 7.80
N ALA A 176 -26.01 -12.36 6.80
CA ALA A 176 -26.76 -13.22 5.89
C ALA A 176 -26.37 -14.68 6.21
N MET A 177 -27.29 -15.63 6.04
CA MET A 177 -27.03 -17.06 6.25
C MET A 177 -25.92 -17.55 5.31
N LEU A 178 -24.68 -17.45 5.76
CA LEU A 178 -23.48 -17.80 5.03
C LEU A 178 -23.09 -19.23 5.41
N VAL A 179 -23.05 -20.11 4.41
CA VAL A 179 -22.37 -21.40 4.56
C VAL A 179 -20.90 -21.10 4.79
N GLU A 180 -20.40 -21.41 5.98
CA GLU A 180 -18.98 -21.26 6.31
C GLU A 180 -18.17 -22.25 5.46
N ARG A 181 -17.43 -21.73 4.48
CA ARG A 181 -16.51 -22.54 3.65
C ARG A 181 -15.11 -22.43 4.25
N ARG A 182 -14.51 -23.58 4.53
CA ARG A 182 -13.17 -23.68 5.10
C ARG A 182 -12.25 -24.36 4.09
N VAL A 183 -11.03 -23.86 3.99
CA VAL A 183 -9.93 -24.47 3.23
C VAL A 183 -8.86 -24.87 4.25
N LEU A 184 -8.41 -26.12 4.20
CA LEU A 184 -7.26 -26.60 4.96
C LEU A 184 -6.06 -26.63 4.01
N LEU A 185 -4.99 -25.94 4.38
CA LEU A 185 -3.71 -26.01 3.67
C LEU A 185 -2.75 -26.86 4.48
N GLU A 186 -2.26 -27.94 3.87
CA GLU A 186 -1.18 -28.77 4.40
C GLU A 186 0.08 -28.49 3.57
N ILE A 187 1.16 -28.07 4.24
CA ILE A 187 2.42 -27.70 3.60
C ILE A 187 3.51 -28.65 4.10
N GLU A 188 4.09 -29.44 3.20
CA GLU A 188 5.27 -30.26 3.47
C GLU A 188 6.53 -29.48 3.04
N ASN A 189 7.29 -28.98 4.00
CA ASN A 189 8.55 -28.30 3.70
C ASN A 189 9.68 -29.30 3.45
N ARG A 190 10.18 -29.36 2.22
CA ARG A 190 11.29 -30.22 1.81
C ARG A 190 12.65 -29.50 1.74
N SER A 191 12.71 -28.20 2.02
CA SER A 191 13.96 -27.45 2.10
C SER A 191 14.59 -27.56 3.50
N ASP A 192 15.80 -27.04 3.63
CA ASP A 192 16.55 -26.83 4.87
C ASP A 192 16.26 -25.47 5.53
N GLU A 193 15.34 -24.69 4.97
CA GLU A 193 14.97 -23.35 5.44
C GLU A 193 13.71 -23.37 6.31
N THR A 194 13.65 -22.48 7.30
CA THR A 194 12.44 -22.25 8.11
C THR A 194 11.71 -21.02 7.60
N PHE A 195 10.42 -21.14 7.33
CA PHE A 195 9.60 -20.02 6.89
C PHE A 195 8.82 -19.46 8.07
N LEU A 196 8.89 -18.15 8.24
CA LEU A 196 8.11 -17.40 9.22
C LEU A 196 6.90 -16.79 8.54
N PHE A 197 5.77 -16.78 9.23
CA PHE A 197 4.60 -16.08 8.76
C PHE A 197 4.87 -14.56 8.80
N ASP A 198 4.85 -13.91 7.63
CA ASP A 198 5.12 -12.48 7.47
C ASP A 198 3.88 -11.67 7.06
N GLY A 199 2.74 -12.34 6.96
CA GLY A 199 1.44 -11.76 6.64
C GLY A 199 0.57 -12.71 5.84
N ASP A 200 -0.68 -12.32 5.64
CA ASP A 200 -1.61 -13.02 4.79
C ASP A 200 -2.24 -12.13 3.73
N TRP A 201 -2.73 -12.78 2.68
CA TRP A 201 -3.55 -12.13 1.69
C TRP A 201 -4.70 -13.05 1.27
N PHE A 202 -5.92 -12.54 1.38
CA PHE A 202 -7.14 -13.20 0.93
C PHE A 202 -7.96 -12.25 0.08
N GLU A 203 -8.44 -12.70 -1.08
CA GLU A 203 -9.48 -11.96 -1.83
C GLU A 203 -10.80 -11.94 -1.03
N CYS A 204 -11.12 -13.07 -0.40
CA CYS A 204 -12.16 -13.21 0.62
C CYS A 204 -11.80 -14.31 1.63
N GLY A 205 -12.13 -14.08 2.91
CA GLY A 205 -11.80 -14.99 4.00
C GLY A 205 -10.71 -14.43 4.92
N ARG A 206 -10.21 -15.27 5.83
CA ARG A 206 -9.11 -15.00 6.74
C ARG A 206 -8.52 -16.31 7.23
N TRP A 207 -7.30 -16.30 7.74
CA TRP A 207 -6.85 -17.42 8.56
C TRP A 207 -7.72 -17.54 9.81
N MET A 208 -8.18 -18.77 10.08
CA MET A 208 -8.78 -19.06 11.39
C MET A 208 -7.70 -19.18 12.46
N LYS A 209 -6.55 -19.77 12.09
CA LYS A 209 -5.35 -19.89 12.89
C LYS A 209 -4.17 -20.09 11.93
N PRO A 210 -3.36 -19.07 11.65
CA PRO A 210 -2.18 -19.24 10.81
C PRO A 210 -1.15 -20.11 11.53
N THR A 211 -0.35 -20.82 10.74
CA THR A 211 0.86 -21.48 11.23
C THR A 211 1.99 -20.45 11.22
N GLU A 212 2.40 -19.98 12.39
CA GLU A 212 3.45 -18.95 12.55
C GLU A 212 4.81 -19.37 11.98
N THR A 213 5.07 -20.68 11.91
CA THR A 213 6.37 -21.22 11.51
C THR A 213 6.20 -22.54 10.77
N ILE A 214 6.77 -22.62 9.57
CA ILE A 214 6.92 -23.85 8.81
C ILE A 214 8.38 -24.27 8.94
N ASN A 215 8.63 -25.26 9.79
CA ASN A 215 9.97 -25.73 10.09
C ASN A 215 10.66 -26.30 8.85
N ALA A 216 11.99 -26.16 8.80
CA ALA A 216 12.83 -26.89 7.86
C ALA A 216 12.57 -28.40 7.95
N ARG A 217 12.88 -29.12 6.87
CA ARG A 217 12.83 -30.58 6.86
C ARG A 217 13.66 -31.12 8.03
N SER A 218 13.02 -31.85 8.95
CA SER A 218 13.75 -32.58 9.98
C SER A 218 14.73 -33.53 9.28
N ARG A 219 16.03 -33.37 9.53
CA ARG A 219 17.00 -34.41 9.17
C ARG A 219 16.56 -35.66 9.92
N ALA A 220 16.01 -36.63 9.20
CA ALA A 220 15.83 -37.96 9.75
C ALA A 220 17.23 -38.47 10.13
N GLU A 221 17.39 -38.89 11.38
CA GLU A 221 18.47 -39.78 11.81
C GLU A 221 18.41 -41.11 11.05
#